data_AF-A0A3C0AEH0-F1
#
_entry.id   AF-A0A3C0AEH0-F1
#
_cell.length_a   1.000
_cell.length_b   1.000
_cell.length_c   1.000
_cell.angle_alpha   90.00
_cell.angle_beta   90.00
_cell.angle_gamma   90.00
#
_symmetry.space_group_name_H-M   'P 1'
#
loop_
_entity.id
_entity.type
_entity.pdbx_description
1 polymer ?
#
loop_
_entity_poly.entity_id
_entity_poly.type
_entity_poly.pdbx_seq_one_letter_code
_entity_poly.pdbx_strand_id
1 'polypeptide(L)'
;TLTYREREIIKLRFGLGDGYTYTLEEVGRIFKVTRERVRQIEAKAVRKLQHPVRSKQLQGFIEGLVPEWGQGETEEETADATASASI
;
A
#
# COMPACT_ATOMS: atom_id res chain seq x y z
N THR A 1 18.43 -4.00 10.12
CA THR A 1 17.75 -5.30 10.04
C THR A 1 16.61 -5.27 11.05
N LEU A 2 15.43 -5.83 10.75
CA LEU A 2 14.30 -5.86 11.71
C LEU A 2 14.62 -6.86 12.83
N THR A 3 14.21 -6.56 14.05
CA THR A 3 14.26 -7.55 15.15
C THR A 3 13.17 -8.60 14.98
N TYR A 4 13.32 -9.76 15.61
CA TYR A 4 12.29 -10.81 15.59
C TYR A 4 10.91 -10.27 15.96
N ARG A 5 10.82 -9.50 17.05
CA ARG A 5 9.56 -8.87 17.49
C ARG A 5 8.97 -7.91 16.47
N GLU A 6 9.80 -7.06 15.86
CA GLU A 6 9.34 -6.13 14.82
C GLU A 6 8.79 -6.89 13.60
N ARG A 7 9.47 -7.98 13.19
CA ARG A 7 9.05 -8.83 12.08
C ARG A 7 7.72 -9.52 12.36
N GLU A 8 7.58 -10.18 13.51
CA GLU A 8 6.34 -10.91 13.84
C GLU A 8 5.15 -9.96 14.02
N ILE A 9 5.35 -8.77 14.61
CA ILE A 9 4.29 -7.76 14.75
C ILE A 9 3.79 -7.28 13.38
N ILE A 10 4.71 -6.97 12.45
CA ILE A 10 4.33 -6.62 11.07
C ILE A 10 3.64 -7.81 10.39
N LYS A 11 4.16 -9.02 10.57
CA LYS A 11 3.59 -10.22 9.97
C LYS A 11 2.11 -10.40 10.33
N LEU A 12 1.79 -10.31 11.62
CA LEU A 12 0.41 -10.42 12.11
C LEU A 12 -0.46 -9.21 11.74
N ARG A 13 0.10 -7.99 11.71
CA ARG A 13 -0.70 -6.80 11.33
C ARG A 13 -1.13 -6.82 9.88
N PHE A 14 -0.26 -7.27 8.98
CA PHE A 14 -0.50 -7.27 7.54
C PHE A 14 -0.92 -8.66 7.01
N GLY A 15 -1.13 -9.64 7.89
CA GLY A 15 -1.53 -11.01 7.52
C GLY A 15 -0.52 -11.73 6.61
N LEU A 16 0.77 -11.40 6.75
CA LEU A 16 1.84 -11.90 5.89
C LEU A 16 2.20 -13.34 6.27
N GLY A 17 1.36 -14.31 5.95
CA GLY A 17 1.67 -15.73 6.05
C GLY A 17 0.48 -16.61 6.38
N ASP A 18 -0.40 -16.15 7.26
CA ASP A 18 -1.66 -16.80 7.62
C ASP A 18 -2.87 -16.19 6.90
N GLY A 19 -2.71 -15.01 6.29
CA GLY A 19 -3.77 -14.30 5.56
C GLY A 19 -4.74 -13.54 6.45
N TYR A 20 -4.55 -13.55 7.78
CA TYR A 20 -5.43 -12.88 8.72
C TYR A 20 -4.77 -11.61 9.25
N THR A 21 -5.52 -10.50 9.20
CA THR A 21 -5.05 -9.24 9.79
C THR A 21 -5.49 -9.16 11.25
N TYR A 22 -4.52 -9.10 12.15
CA TYR A 22 -4.78 -8.92 13.58
C TYR A 22 -4.83 -7.44 13.93
N THR A 23 -5.70 -7.04 14.85
CA THR A 23 -5.77 -5.67 15.37
C THR A 23 -4.60 -5.36 16.33
N LEU A 24 -4.33 -4.07 16.58
CA LEU A 24 -3.31 -3.65 17.55
C LEU A 24 -3.56 -4.22 18.95
N GLU A 25 -4.83 -4.43 19.32
CA GLU A 25 -5.21 -5.00 20.61
C GLU A 25 -4.92 -6.50 20.67
N GLU A 26 -5.26 -7.25 19.63
CA GLU A 26 -4.98 -8.69 19.57
C GLU A 26 -3.49 -8.96 19.56
N VAL A 27 -2.73 -8.22 18.75
CA VAL A 27 -1.26 -8.29 18.76
C VAL A 27 -0.71 -7.90 20.13
N GLY A 28 -1.29 -6.88 20.79
CA GLY A 28 -0.94 -6.49 22.15
C GLY A 28 -1.14 -7.61 23.16
N ARG A 29 -2.26 -8.34 23.07
CA ARG A 29 -2.55 -9.52 23.93
C ARG A 29 -1.54 -10.65 23.69
N ILE A 30 -1.23 -10.98 22.43
CA ILE A 30 -0.29 -12.05 22.07
C ILE A 30 1.11 -11.76 22.62
N PHE A 31 1.60 -10.53 22.47
CA PHE A 31 2.94 -10.14 22.92
C PHE A 31 3.00 -9.66 24.37
N LYS A 32 1.86 -9.65 25.09
CA LYS A 32 1.71 -9.12 26.45
C LYS A 32 2.25 -7.69 26.58
N VAL A 33 1.92 -6.85 25.60
CA VAL A 33 2.30 -5.43 25.55
C VAL A 33 1.08 -4.55 25.40
N THR A 34 1.21 -3.27 25.76
CA THR A 34 0.14 -2.31 25.56
C THR A 34 -0.10 -2.05 24.07
N ARG A 35 -1.34 -1.66 23.74
CA ARG A 35 -1.74 -1.26 22.38
C ARG A 35 -0.80 -0.19 21.80
N GLU A 36 -0.46 0.83 22.59
CA GLU A 36 0.44 1.91 22.13
C GLU A 36 1.85 1.40 21.87
N ARG A 37 2.33 0.40 22.63
CA ARG A 37 3.65 -0.18 22.38
C ARG A 37 3.69 -0.91 21.04
N VAL A 38 2.62 -1.61 20.64
CA VAL A 38 2.52 -2.23 19.31
C VAL A 38 2.59 -1.16 18.23
N ARG A 39 1.83 -0.07 18.38
CA ARG A 39 1.82 1.06 17.43
C ARG A 39 3.21 1.68 17.25
N GLN A 40 3.95 1.88 18.34
CA GLN A 40 5.32 2.40 18.28
C GLN A 40 6.27 1.46 17.53
N ILE A 41 6.16 0.15 17.78
CA ILE A 41 7.00 -0.85 17.13
C ILE A 41 6.68 -0.92 15.62
N GLU A 42 5.39 -0.89 15.25
CA GLU A 42 4.94 -0.82 13.87
C GLU A 42 5.53 0.40 13.15
N ALA A 43 5.37 1.60 13.70
CA ALA A 43 5.91 2.82 13.11
C ALA A 43 7.44 2.77 12.97
N LYS A 44 8.15 2.16 13.93
CA LYS A 44 9.61 1.98 13.87
C LYS A 44 10.01 0.98 12.77
N ALA A 45 9.27 -0.11 12.65
CA ALA A 45 9.52 -1.16 11.68
C ALA A 45 9.21 -0.68 10.24
N VAL A 46 8.12 0.06 10.05
CA VAL A 46 7.78 0.69 8.76
C VAL A 46 8.87 1.68 8.33
N ARG A 47 9.33 2.57 9.22
CA ARG A 47 10.46 3.47 8.91
C ARG A 47 11.72 2.70 8.50
N LYS A 48 11.99 1.56 9.15
CA LYS A 48 13.13 0.69 8.80
C LYS A 48 12.96 0.02 7.43
N LEU A 49 11.74 -0.24 6.98
CA LEU A 49 11.45 -0.82 5.66
C LEU A 49 11.49 0.22 4.54
N GLN A 50 11.03 1.44 4.81
CA GLN A 50 11.06 2.57 3.88
C GLN A 50 12.47 3.11 3.59
N HIS A 51 13.48 2.67 4.35
CA HIS A 51 14.86 3.10 4.12
C HIS A 51 15.32 2.73 2.69
N PRO A 52 15.94 3.66 1.93
CA PRO A 52 16.21 3.51 0.49
C PRO A 52 17.03 2.25 0.13
N VAL A 53 17.91 1.82 1.02
CA VAL A 53 18.69 0.58 0.85
C VAL A 53 17.80 -0.68 0.84
N ARG A 54 16.69 -0.68 1.57
CA ARG A 54 15.74 -1.81 1.65
C ARG A 54 14.54 -1.66 0.74
N SER A 55 14.08 -0.43 0.50
CA SER A 55 12.97 -0.19 -0.42
C SER A 55 13.29 -0.63 -1.85
N LYS A 56 14.57 -0.63 -2.27
CA LYS A 56 15.00 -1.19 -3.56
C LYS A 56 14.61 -2.66 -3.76
N GLN A 57 14.65 -3.48 -2.70
CA GLN A 57 14.22 -4.88 -2.78
C GLN A 57 12.70 -5.02 -2.80
N LEU A 58 11.97 -3.99 -2.35
CA LEU A 58 10.52 -3.97 -2.31
C LEU A 58 9.91 -3.30 -3.56
N GLN A 59 10.69 -2.48 -4.30
CA GLN A 59 10.23 -1.76 -5.50
C GLN A 59 9.69 -2.70 -6.58
N GLY A 60 10.33 -3.86 -6.79
CA GLY A 60 9.87 -4.84 -7.77
C GLY A 60 8.49 -5.44 -7.49
N PHE A 61 7.96 -5.31 -6.27
CA PHE A 61 6.60 -5.75 -5.93
C PHE A 61 5.53 -4.69 -6.23
N ILE A 62 5.92 -3.43 -6.44
CA ILE A 62 4.99 -2.32 -6.71
C ILE A 62 4.79 -2.13 -8.22
N GLU A 63 5.81 -2.44 -9.03
CA GLU A 63 5.82 -2.18 -10.48
C GLU A 63 4.73 -2.94 -11.27
N GLY A 64 4.24 -4.07 -10.76
CA GLY A 64 3.12 -4.82 -11.37
C GLY A 64 1.72 -4.46 -10.85
N LEU A 65 1.59 -3.50 -9.94
CA LEU A 65 0.33 -3.14 -9.25
C LEU A 65 -0.24 -1.79 -9.68
N VAL A 66 0.37 -1.12 -10.66
CA VAL A 66 -0.21 0.06 -11.29
C VAL A 66 -1.00 -0.42 -12.50
N PRO A 67 -2.32 -0.65 -12.39
CA PRO A 67 -3.08 -0.93 -13.58
C PRO A 67 -3.10 0.35 -14.43
N GLU A 68 -2.89 0.22 -15.72
CA GLU A 68 -2.90 1.32 -16.70
C GLU A 68 -4.32 1.88 -16.88
N TRP A 69 -4.91 2.45 -15.84
CA TRP A 69 -6.17 3.20 -15.95
C TRP A 69 -5.81 4.61 -16.41
N GLY A 70 -5.62 4.78 -17.72
CA GLY A 70 -5.23 6.08 -18.25
C GLY A 70 -5.11 6.24 -19.76
N GLN A 71 -5.62 5.30 -20.57
CA GLN A 71 -5.80 5.53 -22.01
C GLN A 71 -7.26 5.21 -22.36
N GLY A 72 -8.15 6.12 -21.95
CA GLY A 72 -9.48 6.17 -22.53
C GLY A 72 -9.36 6.76 -23.93
N GLU A 73 -9.51 5.89 -24.92
CA GLU A 73 -9.82 6.25 -26.30
C GLU A 73 -11.04 7.17 -26.30
N THR A 74 -10.84 8.47 -26.52
CA THR A 74 -11.92 9.34 -26.97
C THR A 74 -12.07 9.15 -28.47
N GLU A 75 -12.71 8.05 -28.86
CA GLU A 75 -13.47 8.02 -30.11
C GLU A 75 -14.75 8.83 -29.88
N GLU A 76 -14.78 10.06 -30.39
CA GLU A 76 -16.04 10.67 -30.82
C GLU A 76 -15.91 11.00 -32.30
N GLU A 77 -16.34 10.03 -33.10
CA GLU A 77 -16.66 10.17 -34.51
C GLU A 77 -18.11 10.65 -34.66
N THR A 78 -18.35 11.36 -35.77
CA THR A 78 -19.64 11.73 -36.40
C THR A 78 -20.24 13.06 -35.93
N ALA A 79 -19.99 14.17 -36.63
CA ALA A 79 -20.49 14.56 -37.96
C ALA A 79 -21.79 15.39 -37.89
N ASP A 80 -21.66 16.57 -38.50
CA ASP A 80 -22.66 17.23 -39.36
C ASP A 80 -23.52 18.38 -38.78
N ALA A 81 -23.94 19.23 -39.72
CA ALA A 81 -24.81 20.40 -39.64
C ALA A 81 -24.15 21.78 -39.48
N THR A 82 -23.55 22.24 -40.58
CA THR A 82 -24.10 23.33 -41.41
C THR A 82 -24.93 24.41 -40.68
N ALA A 83 -24.45 25.66 -40.67
CA ALA A 83 -25.09 26.80 -41.36
C ALA A 83 -24.71 28.17 -40.75
N SER A 84 -24.52 29.13 -41.67
CA SER A 84 -24.66 30.59 -41.50
C SER A 84 -23.46 31.30 -40.84
N ALA A 85 -22.51 31.85 -41.60
CA ALA A 85 -22.65 32.97 -42.53
C ALA A 85 -23.28 34.23 -41.90
N SER A 86 -22.50 35.31 -41.94
CA SER A 86 -22.93 36.71 -41.99
C SER A 86 -23.48 37.34 -40.71
N ILE A 87 -22.67 38.18 -40.05
CA ILE A 87 -22.66 39.66 -40.18
C ILE A 87 -21.48 40.20 -39.35
#